data_AF-A0A061NM15-F1
#
_entry.id   AF-A0A061NM15-F1
#
_cell.length_a   1.000
_cell.length_b   1.000
_cell.length_c   1.000
_cell.angle_alpha   90.00
_cell.angle_beta   90.00
_cell.angle_gamma   90.00
#
_symmetry.space_group_name_H-M   'P 1'
#
loop_
_entity.id
_entity.type
_entity.pdbx_description
1 polymer ?
#
loop_
_entity_poly.entity_id
_entity_poly.type
_entity_poly.pdbx_seq_one_letter_code
_entity_poly.pdbx_strand_id
1 'polypeptide(L)'
;MKKEAHVEYPHSTTIRNYHNILIDDESDPSIIKVACNFTTHRTKREMLDTFIGRAYFDLVQTKEGIRIQNKKVILYLDSLRPHGKISLIL
;
A
#
# COMPACT_ATOMS: atom_id res chain seq x y z
N MET A 1 5.98 22.97 21.41
CA MET A 1 4.87 22.56 20.52
C MET A 1 4.22 21.33 21.15
N LYS A 2 2.91 21.37 21.46
CA LYS A 2 2.22 20.26 22.16
C LYS A 2 2.21 19.01 21.26
N LYS A 3 2.57 17.83 21.79
CA LYS A 3 2.62 16.56 21.01
C LYS A 3 1.28 16.23 20.34
N GLU A 4 0.18 16.70 20.90
CA GLU A 4 -1.17 16.45 20.40
C GLU A 4 -1.56 17.32 19.19
N ALA A 5 -0.73 18.29 18.78
CA ALA A 5 -1.02 19.19 17.66
C ALA A 5 -0.68 18.60 16.27
N HIS A 6 -0.14 17.38 16.21
CA HIS A 6 0.24 16.73 14.97
C HIS A 6 -0.79 15.68 14.54
N VAL A 7 -1.16 15.73 13.26
CA VAL A 7 -2.17 14.85 12.64
C VAL A 7 -1.84 13.36 12.79
N GLU A 8 -0.56 13.03 12.94
CA GLU A 8 -0.07 11.67 13.13
C GLU A 8 -0.05 11.20 14.59
N TYR A 9 -0.43 12.02 15.58
CA TYR A 9 -0.47 11.61 16.99
C TYR A 9 -1.91 11.30 17.48
N PRO A 10 -2.19 10.11 18.05
CA PRO A 10 -1.33 8.92 18.06
C PRO A 10 -1.14 8.32 16.65
N HIS A 11 -0.02 7.61 16.46
CA HIS A 11 0.31 6.96 15.19
C HIS A 11 -0.77 5.93 14.85
N SER A 12 -1.07 5.81 13.56
CA SER A 12 -1.98 4.76 13.12
C SER A 12 -1.25 3.43 13.17
N THR A 13 -1.88 2.40 13.71
CA THR A 13 -1.38 1.03 13.57
C THR A 13 -1.88 0.48 12.25
N THR A 14 -1.00 -0.17 11.48
CA THR A 14 -1.37 -0.73 10.17
C THR A 14 -1.01 -2.20 10.08
N ILE A 15 -1.92 -3.01 9.55
CA ILE A 15 -1.66 -4.40 9.11
C ILE A 15 -1.80 -4.41 7.60
N ARG A 16 -0.82 -5.00 6.90
CA ARG A 16 -0.74 -5.04 5.44
C ARG A 16 -0.62 -6.48 5.00
N ASN A 17 -1.64 -6.96 4.33
CA ASN A 17 -1.63 -8.30 3.78
C ASN A 17 -1.62 -8.22 2.26
N TYR A 18 -0.75 -9.01 1.65
CA TYR A 18 -0.67 -9.20 0.21
C TYR A 18 -1.04 -10.64 -0.10
N HIS A 19 -1.85 -10.83 -1.14
CA HIS A 19 -2.46 -12.10 -1.49
C HIS A 19 -2.42 -12.27 -3.01
N ASN A 20 -2.51 -13.51 -3.48
CA ASN A 20 -2.59 -13.83 -4.91
C ASN A 20 -1.51 -13.07 -5.68
N ILE A 21 -0.24 -13.26 -5.32
CA ILE A 21 0.89 -12.59 -5.95
C ILE A 21 1.17 -13.30 -7.28
N LEU A 22 1.08 -12.56 -8.37
CA LEU A 22 1.47 -12.99 -9.71
C LEU A 22 2.70 -12.21 -10.14
N ILE A 23 3.66 -12.92 -10.70
CA ILE A 23 4.87 -12.35 -11.31
C ILE A 23 4.77 -12.61 -12.81
N ASP A 24 4.97 -11.56 -13.60
CA ASP A 24 5.01 -11.61 -15.06
C ASP A 24 6.44 -11.30 -15.52
N ASP A 25 7.08 -12.31 -16.10
CA ASP A 25 8.47 -12.28 -16.56
C ASP A 25 8.58 -12.11 -18.09
N GLU A 26 7.46 -11.92 -18.82
CA GLU A 26 7.45 -12.02 -20.28
C GLU A 26 7.75 -10.71 -21.03
N SER A 27 7.87 -9.58 -20.35
CA SER A 27 7.94 -8.26 -21.03
C SER A 27 9.35 -7.65 -21.13
N ASP A 28 10.08 -7.49 -20.03
CA ASP A 28 11.39 -6.83 -19.98
C ASP A 28 12.28 -7.53 -18.92
N PRO A 29 13.44 -8.10 -19.28
CA PRO A 29 14.31 -8.78 -18.32
C PRO A 29 14.89 -7.86 -17.23
N SER A 30 14.82 -6.53 -17.41
CA SER A 30 15.27 -5.55 -16.43
C SER A 30 14.18 -5.15 -15.42
N ILE A 31 12.90 -5.46 -15.69
CA ILE A 31 11.75 -5.10 -14.86
C ILE A 31 10.94 -6.35 -14.52
N ILE A 32 10.84 -6.64 -13.24
CA ILE A 32 9.97 -7.71 -12.73
C ILE A 32 8.60 -7.10 -12.47
N LYS A 33 7.60 -7.48 -13.28
CA LYS A 33 6.23 -7.01 -13.11
C LYS A 33 5.50 -7.88 -12.09
N VAL A 34 5.00 -7.27 -11.04
CA VAL A 34 4.26 -7.97 -9.98
C VAL A 34 2.87 -7.40 -9.84
N ALA A 35 1.86 -8.26 -9.79
CA ALA A 35 0.50 -7.89 -9.45
C ALA A 35 0.03 -8.71 -8.24
N CYS A 36 -0.61 -8.07 -7.28
CA CYS A 36 -1.16 -8.77 -6.12
C CYS A 36 -2.42 -8.11 -5.60
N ASN A 37 -3.31 -8.92 -5.03
CA ASN A 37 -4.39 -8.40 -4.22
C ASN A 37 -3.81 -7.94 -2.88
N PHE A 38 -4.42 -6.92 -2.26
CA PHE A 38 -4.02 -6.49 -0.93
C PHE A 38 -5.21 -6.12 -0.06
N THR A 39 -5.00 -6.25 1.24
CA THR A 39 -5.83 -5.66 2.29
C THR A 39 -4.92 -4.89 3.25
N THR A 40 -5.22 -3.62 3.49
CA THR A 40 -4.55 -2.83 4.53
C THR A 40 -5.58 -2.37 5.54
N HIS A 41 -5.41 -2.81 6.79
CA HIS A 41 -6.20 -2.35 7.92
C HIS A 41 -5.43 -1.24 8.64
N ARG A 42 -6.08 -0.10 8.86
CA ARG A 42 -5.56 0.99 9.68
C ARG A 42 -6.43 1.14 10.91
N THR A 43 -5.84 1.08 12.10
CA THR A 43 -6.53 1.44 13.34
C THR A 43 -6.01 2.76 13.90
N LYS A 44 -6.94 3.67 14.23
CA LYS A 44 -6.63 4.95 14.87
C LYS A 44 -7.83 5.47 15.64
N ARG A 45 -7.64 5.81 16.92
CA ARG A 45 -8.70 6.35 17.80
C ARG A 45 -9.99 5.51 17.70
N GLU A 46 -9.83 4.20 17.88
CA GLU A 46 -10.93 3.21 17.83
C GLU A 46 -11.63 3.04 16.47
N MET A 47 -11.22 3.80 15.45
CA MET A 47 -11.68 3.59 14.07
C MET A 47 -10.81 2.56 13.36
N LEU A 48 -11.47 1.62 12.67
CA LEU A 48 -10.86 0.67 11.76
C LEU A 48 -11.21 1.04 10.32
N ASP A 49 -10.20 1.41 9.55
CA ASP A 49 -10.31 1.61 8.11
C ASP A 49 -9.73 0.40 7.37
N THR A 50 -10.41 -0.06 6.31
CA THR A 50 -9.93 -1.17 5.49
C THR A 50 -9.82 -0.72 4.04
N PHE A 51 -8.60 -0.79 3.51
CA PHE A 51 -8.31 -0.52 2.11
C PHE A 51 -8.10 -1.87 1.41
N ILE A 52 -8.92 -2.14 0.40
CA ILE A 52 -8.85 -3.37 -0.40
C ILE A 52 -8.66 -3.01 -1.86
N GLY A 53 -7.89 -3.82 -2.57
CA GLY A 53 -7.69 -3.60 -3.99
C GLY A 53 -6.58 -4.44 -4.58
N ARG A 54 -6.02 -3.94 -5.68
CA ARG A 54 -4.91 -4.56 -6.39
C ARG A 54 -3.73 -3.60 -6.48
N ALA A 55 -2.54 -4.09 -6.16
CA ALA A 55 -1.28 -3.38 -6.31
C ALA A 55 -0.51 -3.97 -7.49
N TYR A 56 0.08 -3.08 -8.28
CA TYR A 56 0.95 -3.39 -9.40
C TYR A 56 2.30 -2.74 -9.11
N PHE A 57 3.37 -3.51 -9.27
CA PHE A 57 4.74 -3.08 -9.06
C PHE A 57 5.54 -3.33 -10.33
N ASP A 58 6.38 -2.36 -10.67
CA ASP A 58 7.56 -2.60 -11.49
C ASP A 58 8.74 -2.64 -10.52
N LEU A 59 9.35 -3.82 -10.37
CA LEU A 59 10.49 -4.04 -9.49
C LEU A 59 11.77 -4.12 -10.32
N VAL A 60 12.86 -3.58 -9.78
CA VAL A 60 14.19 -3.65 -10.39
C VAL A 60 15.17 -4.29 -9.42
N GLN A 61 16.03 -5.17 -9.93
CA GLN A 61 17.12 -5.76 -9.18
C GLN A 61 18.31 -4.80 -9.19
N THR A 62 18.76 -4.36 -8.02
CA THR A 62 20.00 -3.59 -7.84
C THR A 62 21.05 -4.41 -7.11
N LYS A 63 22.26 -3.87 -6.97
CA LYS A 63 23.33 -4.51 -6.19
C LYS A 63 22.97 -4.64 -4.70
N GLU A 64 22.11 -3.75 -4.20
CA GLU A 64 21.64 -3.67 -2.82
C GLU A 64 20.33 -4.44 -2.58
N GLY A 65 19.77 -5.08 -3.63
CA GLY A 65 18.54 -5.87 -3.54
C GLY A 65 17.43 -5.37 -4.46
N ILE A 66 16.19 -5.79 -4.18
CA ILE A 66 15.02 -5.42 -4.96
C ILE A 66 14.54 -4.02 -4.58
N ARG A 67 14.27 -3.17 -5.58
CA ARG A 67 13.69 -1.84 -5.40
C ARG A 67 12.38 -1.72 -6.17
N ILE A 68 11.46 -0.94 -5.64
CA ILE A 68 10.23 -0.55 -6.34
C ILE A 68 10.58 0.63 -7.25
N GLN A 69 10.54 0.41 -8.57
CA GLN A 69 10.69 1.49 -9.55
C GLN A 69 9.36 2.24 -9.71
N ASN A 70 8.27 1.50 -9.91
CA ASN A 70 6.91 2.06 -9.96
C ASN A 70 5.96 1.26 -9.07
N LYS A 71 4.99 1.95 -8.49
CA LYS A 71 3.87 1.34 -7.78
C LYS A 71 2.56 2.00 -8.18
N LYS A 72 1.61 1.20 -8.65
CA LYS A 72 0.23 1.60 -8.92
C LYS A 72 -0.72 0.82 -8.00
N VAL A 73 -1.62 1.53 -7.35
CA VAL A 73 -2.65 0.93 -6.49
C VAL A 73 -4.01 1.27 -7.07
N ILE A 74 -4.83 0.24 -7.27
CA ILE A 74 -6.24 0.37 -7.65
C ILE A 74 -7.06 -0.06 -6.44
N LEU A 75 -7.76 0.90 -5.83
CA LEU A 75 -8.69 0.62 -4.74
C LEU A 75 -10.02 0.09 -5.28
N TYR A 76 -10.53 -0.96 -4.66
CA TYR A 76 -11.86 -1.50 -4.92
C TYR A 76 -12.85 -0.91 -3.93
N LEU A 77 -12.93 0.42 -3.93
CA LEU A 77 -13.84 1.22 -3.11
C LEU A 77 -14.56 2.21 -4.03
N ASP A 78 -15.89 2.26 -4.00
CA ASP A 78 -16.68 3.21 -4.80
C ASP A 78 -16.46 4.66 -4.35
N SER A 79 -16.09 4.85 -3.08
CA SER A 79 -15.69 6.15 -2.55
C SER A 79 -14.71 5.99 -1.39
N LEU A 80 -13.91 7.02 -1.15
CA LEU A 80 -13.02 7.07 0.01
C LEU A 80 -13.72 7.49 1.32
N ARG A 81 -15.04 7.68 1.28
CA ARG A 81 -15.87 7.94 2.48
C ARG A 81 -16.37 6.57 2.96
N PRO A 82 -16.20 6.20 4.24
CA PRO A 82 -16.02 7.01 5.45
C PRO A 82 -14.57 7.21 5.94
N HIS A 83 -13.54 6.75 5.21
CA HIS A 83 -12.14 6.72 5.68
C HIS A 83 -11.46 8.09 5.87
N GLY A 84 -12.12 9.16 5.42
CA GLY A 84 -11.73 10.57 5.59
C GLY A 84 -10.51 10.99 4.77
N LYS A 85 -9.36 10.36 5.02
CA LYS A 85 -8.07 10.61 4.36
C LYS A 85 -7.23 9.34 4.22
N ILE A 86 -6.46 9.26 3.14
CA ILE A 86 -5.39 8.28 2.99
C ILE A 86 -4.08 8.95 3.43
N SER A 87 -3.72 8.77 4.71
CA SER A 87 -2.45 9.26 5.28
C SER A 87 -1.46 8.11 5.52
N LEU A 88 -1.38 7.19 4.55
CA LEU A 88 -0.48 6.04 4.55
C LEU A 88 -0.12 5.67 3.11
N ILE A 89 1.05 5.09 2.91
CA ILE A 89 1.43 4.51 1.62
C ILE A 89 0.66 3.21 1.48
N LEU A 90 -0.19 3.06 0.47
CA LEU A 90 -0.83 1.78 0.14
C LEU A 90 0.12 0.95 -0.72
#